data_AF-A0A9R1VJT2-F1
#
_entry.id   AF-A0A9R1VJT2-F1
#
_cell.length_a   1.000
_cell.length_b   1.000
_cell.length_c   1.000
_cell.angle_alpha   90.00
_cell.angle_beta   90.00
_cell.angle_gamma   90.00
#
_symmetry.space_group_name_H-M   'P 1'
#
loop_
_entity.id
_entity.type
_entity.pdbx_description
1 polymer ?
#
loop_
_entity_poly.entity_id
_entity_poly.type
_entity_poly.pdbx_seq_one_letter_code
_entity_poly.pdbx_strand_id
1 'polypeptide(L)'
;MKHTTNSLLLMYTEFLVFLLLFSTTLLIASSQTIVETLPGYPGPLPFKLETGYIGVGEDEAVQLFYCFVESEGNPEEDPLIVWLAGGPGCATLRSFFFQIGMYIYNISLATMLRCPLALENEIEGHGSILLYYF
;
A
#
# COMPACT_ATOMS: atom_id res chain seq x y z
N MET A 1 35.93 -32.57 -27.60
CA MET A 1 35.29 -31.25 -27.84
C MET A 1 33.79 -31.24 -27.62
N LYS A 2 32.98 -32.20 -28.12
CA LYS A 2 31.51 -32.21 -27.91
C LYS A 2 31.04 -32.41 -26.45
N HIS A 3 31.83 -33.09 -25.62
CA HIS A 3 31.49 -33.33 -24.21
C HIS A 3 31.54 -32.05 -23.36
N THR A 4 32.52 -31.18 -23.62
CA THR A 4 32.73 -29.92 -22.90
C THR A 4 31.70 -28.85 -23.27
N THR A 5 31.18 -28.86 -24.50
CA THR A 5 30.09 -27.96 -24.91
C THR A 5 28.76 -28.29 -24.24
N ASN A 6 28.49 -29.58 -23.98
CA ASN A 6 27.29 -30.01 -23.26
C ASN A 6 27.34 -29.61 -21.77
N SER A 7 28.50 -29.69 -21.12
CA SER A 7 28.63 -29.24 -19.73
C SER A 7 28.50 -27.73 -19.57
N LEU A 8 29.00 -26.95 -20.53
CA LEU A 8 28.82 -25.48 -20.53
C LEU A 8 27.36 -25.08 -20.78
N LEU A 9 26.65 -25.81 -21.66
CA LEU A 9 25.24 -25.60 -21.90
C LEU A 9 24.41 -25.89 -20.64
N LEU A 10 24.71 -26.99 -19.93
CA LEU A 10 24.06 -27.32 -18.66
C LEU A 10 24.30 -26.26 -17.59
N MET A 11 25.53 -25.77 -17.45
CA MET A 11 25.85 -24.69 -16.51
C MET A 11 25.05 -23.41 -16.81
N TYR A 12 24.91 -23.06 -18.10
CA TYR A 12 24.13 -21.90 -18.52
C TYR A 12 22.63 -22.07 -18.23
N THR A 13 22.07 -23.27 -18.45
CA THR A 13 20.67 -23.54 -18.14
C THR A 13 20.38 -23.48 -16.64
N GLU A 14 21.26 -24.02 -15.79
CA GLU A 14 21.11 -23.92 -14.33
C GLU A 14 21.18 -22.47 -13.84
N PHE A 15 22.11 -21.68 -14.38
CA PHE A 15 22.22 -20.25 -14.05
C PHE A 15 20.96 -19.47 -14.48
N LEU A 16 20.42 -19.74 -15.66
CA LEU A 16 19.17 -19.12 -16.13
C LEU A 16 17.97 -19.52 -15.26
N VAL A 17 17.88 -20.78 -14.84
CA VAL A 17 16.83 -21.25 -13.93
C VAL A 17 16.96 -20.54 -12.57
N PHE A 18 18.17 -20.39 -12.05
CA PHE A 18 18.41 -19.66 -10.81
C PHE A 18 17.99 -18.18 -10.90
N LEU A 19 18.32 -17.50 -12.00
CA LEU A 19 17.89 -16.11 -12.24
C LEU A 19 16.35 -16.00 -12.34
N LEU A 20 15.71 -16.95 -13.01
CA LEU A 20 14.24 -17.02 -13.09
C LEU A 20 13.62 -17.20 -11.70
N LEU A 21 14.11 -18.14 -10.90
CA LEU A 21 13.62 -18.39 -9.54
C LEU A 21 13.86 -17.19 -8.62
N PHE A 22 15.02 -16.54 -8.70
CA PHE A 22 15.29 -15.34 -7.90
C PHE A 22 14.35 -14.18 -8.27
N SER A 23 14.12 -13.96 -9.58
CA SER A 23 13.20 -12.91 -10.05
C SER A 23 11.76 -13.12 -9.60
N THR A 24 11.27 -14.37 -9.55
CA THR A 24 9.92 -14.67 -9.08
C THR A 24 9.79 -14.53 -7.57
N THR A 25 10.84 -14.86 -6.80
CA THR A 25 10.83 -14.63 -5.34
C THR A 25 10.81 -13.14 -4.97
N LEU A 26 11.54 -12.29 -5.71
CA LEU A 26 11.53 -10.84 -5.51
C LEU A 26 10.14 -10.22 -5.80
N LEU A 27 9.41 -10.76 -6.77
CA LEU A 27 8.08 -10.25 -7.12
C LEU A 27 7.03 -10.50 -6.02
N ILE A 28 7.17 -11.60 -5.26
CA ILE A 28 6.24 -11.97 -4.19
C ILE A 28 6.53 -11.21 -2.88
N ALA A 29 7.72 -10.62 -2.75
CA ALA A 29 8.12 -9.90 -1.54
C ALA A 29 7.39 -8.56 -1.33
N SER A 30 6.86 -7.95 -2.40
CA SER A 30 6.06 -6.73 -2.29
C SER A 30 4.60 -7.06 -1.99
N SER A 31 4.17 -6.83 -0.74
CA SER A 31 2.76 -6.95 -0.33
C SER A 31 2.04 -5.59 -0.47
N GLN A 32 2.14 -4.97 -1.64
CA GLN A 32 1.51 -3.68 -1.93
C GLN A 32 0.39 -3.88 -2.96
N THR A 33 -0.74 -3.21 -2.77
CA THR A 33 -1.91 -3.34 -3.65
C THR A 33 -2.60 -2.00 -3.79
N ILE A 34 -2.79 -1.57 -5.03
CA ILE A 34 -3.61 -0.40 -5.38
C ILE A 34 -5.09 -0.82 -5.29
N VAL A 35 -5.86 -0.07 -4.53
CA VAL A 35 -7.29 -0.27 -4.34
C VAL A 35 -8.03 0.60 -5.34
N GLU A 36 -8.64 -0.01 -6.35
CA GLU A 36 -9.38 0.72 -7.38
C GLU A 36 -10.84 0.98 -6.99
N THR A 37 -11.43 0.13 -6.15
CA THR A 37 -12.84 0.23 -5.73
C THR A 37 -12.98 -0.12 -4.25
N LEU A 38 -13.94 0.52 -3.58
CA LEU A 38 -14.31 0.21 -2.19
C LEU A 38 -15.78 -0.14 -2.10
N PRO A 39 -16.15 -1.12 -1.24
CA PRO A 39 -17.55 -1.38 -0.94
C PRO A 39 -18.28 -0.11 -0.49
N GLY A 40 -19.42 0.19 -1.11
CA GLY A 40 -20.21 1.39 -0.80
C GLY A 40 -19.76 2.67 -1.53
N TYR A 41 -18.69 2.64 -2.33
CA TYR A 41 -18.38 3.72 -3.27
C TYR A 41 -18.86 3.36 -4.69
N PRO A 42 -19.64 4.21 -5.37
CA PRO A 42 -20.11 3.91 -6.72
C PRO A 42 -18.98 4.12 -7.74
N GLY A 43 -18.39 3.02 -8.21
CA GLY A 43 -17.39 3.04 -9.29
C GLY A 43 -15.94 3.15 -8.81
N PRO A 44 -15.01 3.57 -9.69
CA PRO A 44 -13.59 3.70 -9.33
C PRO A 44 -13.38 4.84 -8.34
N LEU A 45 -12.42 4.67 -7.43
CA LEU A 45 -12.03 5.72 -6.50
C LEU A 45 -11.48 6.95 -7.25
N PRO A 46 -11.80 8.17 -6.81
CA PRO A 46 -11.32 9.40 -7.45
C PRO A 46 -9.89 9.78 -7.02
N PHE A 47 -9.27 9.01 -6.14
CA PHE A 47 -7.93 9.18 -5.62
C PHE A 47 -7.20 7.82 -5.62
N LYS A 48 -5.87 7.85 -5.62
CA LYS A 48 -5.05 6.64 -5.56
C LYS A 48 -4.90 6.20 -4.10
N LEU A 49 -5.52 5.07 -3.78
CA LEU A 49 -5.36 4.38 -2.51
C LEU A 49 -4.46 3.16 -2.70
N GLU A 50 -3.37 3.10 -1.97
CA GLU A 50 -2.53 1.92 -1.86
C GLU A 50 -2.66 1.33 -0.45
N THR A 51 -2.62 0.01 -0.35
CA THR A 51 -2.57 -0.72 0.92
C THR A 51 -1.47 -1.75 0.88
N GLY A 52 -0.90 -2.07 2.03
CA GLY A 52 0.10 -3.13 2.10
C GLY A 52 0.56 -3.47 3.49
N TYR A 53 1.58 -4.32 3.55
CA TYR A 53 2.26 -4.69 4.81
C TYR A 53 3.73 -4.31 4.74
N ILE A 54 4.25 -3.82 5.86
CA ILE A 54 5.69 -3.59 6.06
C ILE A 54 6.20 -4.40 7.25
N GLY A 55 7.30 -5.12 7.04
CA GLY A 55 7.99 -5.85 8.08
C GLY A 55 8.75 -4.93 9.03
N VAL A 56 8.59 -5.14 10.34
CA VAL A 56 9.32 -4.42 11.39
C VAL A 56 9.81 -5.39 12.47
N GLY A 57 10.86 -4.99 13.18
CA GLY A 57 11.49 -5.80 14.22
C GLY A 57 12.55 -6.77 13.69
N GLU A 58 13.04 -7.65 14.56
CA GLU A 58 14.00 -8.68 14.19
C GLU A 58 13.37 -9.65 13.18
N ASP A 59 14.10 -9.94 12.10
CA ASP A 59 13.66 -10.79 10.99
C ASP A 59 12.31 -10.42 10.36
N GLU A 60 11.89 -9.14 10.43
CA GLU A 60 10.59 -8.68 9.93
C GLU A 60 9.40 -9.47 10.53
N ALA A 61 9.57 -9.99 11.75
CA ALA A 61 8.60 -10.88 12.39
C ALA A 61 7.23 -10.23 12.66
N VAL A 62 7.17 -8.89 12.74
CA VAL A 62 5.94 -8.14 12.88
C VAL A 62 5.61 -7.46 11.55
N GLN A 63 4.41 -7.68 11.03
CA GLN A 63 3.94 -7.10 9.77
C GLN A 63 2.91 -6.00 10.08
N LEU A 64 3.27 -4.74 9.84
CA LEU A 64 2.37 -3.60 10.02
C LEU A 64 1.57 -3.35 8.75
N PHE A 65 0.25 -3.36 8.86
CA PHE A 65 -0.63 -2.96 7.76
C PHE A 65 -0.62 -1.43 7.60
N TYR A 66 -0.60 -0.95 6.35
CA TYR A 66 -0.70 0.47 6.05
C TYR A 66 -1.75 0.77 4.97
N CYS A 67 -2.28 1.99 5.03
CA CYS A 67 -3.01 2.64 3.93
C CYS A 67 -2.24 3.90 3.52
N PHE A 68 -2.00 4.07 2.24
CA PHE A 68 -1.37 5.25 1.65
C PHE A 68 -2.33 5.92 0.66
N VAL A 69 -2.59 7.20 0.87
CA VAL A 69 -3.35 8.05 -0.05
C VAL A 69 -2.36 9.00 -0.70
N GLU A 70 -2.26 8.94 -2.02
CA GLU A 70 -1.44 9.87 -2.78
C GLU A 70 -2.10 11.24 -2.85
N SER A 71 -1.29 12.30 -2.80
CA SER A 71 -1.74 13.70 -2.93
C SER A 71 -2.59 13.92 -4.18
N GLU A 72 -3.67 14.70 -4.09
CA GLU A 72 -4.46 15.12 -5.26
C GLU A 72 -3.81 16.31 -6.01
N GLY A 73 -2.86 17.01 -5.38
CA GLY A 73 -2.11 18.14 -5.93
C GLY A 73 -0.92 17.75 -6.81
N ASN A 74 0.31 17.95 -6.30
CA ASN A 74 1.55 17.50 -6.93
C ASN A 74 2.23 16.43 -6.06
N PRO A 75 1.96 15.13 -6.29
CA PRO A 75 2.51 14.03 -5.49
C PRO A 75 4.05 14.00 -5.36
N GLU A 76 4.76 14.57 -6.33
CA GLU A 76 6.23 14.58 -6.32
C GLU A 76 6.82 15.70 -5.44
N GLU A 77 6.07 16.78 -5.23
CA GLU A 77 6.51 17.96 -4.46
C GLU A 77 5.80 18.09 -3.11
N ASP A 78 4.58 17.56 -3.01
CA ASP A 78 3.76 17.66 -1.81
C ASP A 78 4.34 16.80 -0.67
N PRO A 79 4.18 17.26 0.58
CA PRO A 79 4.79 16.59 1.72
C PRO A 79 4.17 15.22 1.99
N LEU A 80 5.00 14.29 2.50
CA LEU A 80 4.51 13.06 3.10
C LEU A 80 4.07 13.31 4.55
N ILE A 81 2.82 13.03 4.84
CA ILE A 81 2.21 13.14 6.16
C ILE A 81 2.05 11.74 6.75
N VAL A 82 2.75 11.47 7.85
CA VAL A 82 2.59 10.21 8.58
C VAL A 82 1.56 10.41 9.68
N TRP A 83 0.48 9.63 9.63
CA TRP A 83 -0.57 9.65 10.63
C TRP A 83 -0.56 8.39 11.49
N LEU A 84 -0.31 8.58 12.78
CA LEU A 84 -0.37 7.52 13.79
C LEU A 84 -1.54 7.81 14.73
N ALA A 85 -2.56 6.95 14.69
CA ALA A 85 -3.61 7.02 15.71
C ALA A 85 -2.98 6.67 17.08
N GLY A 86 -3.35 7.42 18.11
CA GLY A 86 -2.86 7.18 19.47
C GLY A 86 -3.53 5.99 20.17
N GLY A 87 -3.12 5.73 21.41
CA GLY A 87 -3.68 4.69 22.27
C GLY A 87 -3.20 3.27 21.92
N PRO A 88 -2.99 2.38 22.91
CA PRO A 88 -2.57 1.01 22.64
C PRO A 88 -3.71 0.22 21.96
N GLY A 89 -3.45 -0.37 20.80
CA GLY A 89 -4.37 -1.28 20.11
C GLY A 89 -5.63 -0.64 19.51
N CYS A 90 -5.69 0.70 19.40
CA CYS A 90 -6.79 1.36 18.71
C CYS A 90 -6.59 1.30 17.18
N ALA A 91 -7.56 0.72 16.49
CA ALA A 91 -7.53 0.56 15.04
C ALA A 91 -7.45 1.92 14.31
N THR A 92 -6.30 2.24 13.72
CA THR A 92 -6.08 3.41 12.85
C THR A 92 -7.03 3.44 11.65
N LEU A 93 -7.58 2.28 11.25
CA LEU A 93 -8.66 2.16 10.26
C LEU A 93 -9.91 2.97 10.64
N ARG A 94 -10.21 3.13 11.93
CA ARG A 94 -11.27 4.03 12.38
C ARG A 94 -10.89 5.48 12.14
N SER A 95 -9.65 5.88 12.44
CA SER A 95 -9.17 7.24 12.15
C SER A 95 -9.16 7.51 10.64
N PHE A 96 -8.86 6.51 9.81
CA PHE A 96 -9.03 6.61 8.36
C PHE A 96 -10.47 6.98 8.00
N PHE A 97 -11.50 6.23 8.39
CA PHE A 97 -12.87 6.55 7.96
C PHE A 97 -13.55 7.72 8.68
N PHE A 98 -13.14 8.04 9.91
CA PHE A 98 -13.91 8.94 10.77
C PHE A 98 -13.17 10.20 11.21
N GLN A 99 -11.85 10.29 11.01
CA GLN A 99 -11.04 11.37 11.57
C GLN A 99 -10.16 12.08 10.55
N ILE A 100 -9.65 11.36 9.55
CA ILE A 100 -8.71 11.89 8.55
C ILE A 100 -9.27 11.75 7.15
N GLY A 101 -10.01 10.66 6.90
CA GLY A 101 -10.36 10.25 5.56
C GLY A 101 -11.32 11.20 4.88
N MET A 102 -10.98 11.43 3.62
CA MET A 102 -11.80 12.12 2.64
C MET A 102 -13.23 11.55 2.56
N TYR A 103 -13.49 10.31 2.98
CA TYR A 103 -14.80 9.67 2.90
C TYR A 103 -15.21 8.97 4.21
N ILE A 104 -16.42 9.26 4.71
CA ILE A 104 -17.07 8.60 5.84
C ILE A 104 -18.00 7.51 5.31
N TYR A 105 -17.96 6.33 5.93
CA TYR A 105 -18.94 5.28 5.68
C TYR A 105 -20.25 5.55 6.42
N ASN A 106 -21.32 5.82 5.67
CA ASN A 106 -22.67 5.93 6.21
C ASN A 106 -23.24 4.51 6.40
N ILE A 107 -23.31 4.07 7.66
CA ILE A 107 -23.78 2.72 8.02
C ILE A 107 -25.26 2.53 7.66
N SER A 108 -26.09 3.55 7.79
CA SER A 108 -27.53 3.47 7.51
C SER A 108 -27.84 3.28 6.02
N LEU A 109 -27.00 3.85 5.15
CA LEU A 109 -27.15 3.76 3.70
C LEU A 109 -26.13 2.83 3.04
N ALA A 110 -25.27 2.18 3.83
CA ALA A 110 -24.14 1.38 3.35
C ALA A 110 -23.30 2.07 2.25
N THR A 111 -23.15 3.40 2.35
CA THR A 111 -22.58 4.24 1.27
C THR A 111 -21.42 5.09 1.80
N MET A 112 -20.38 5.27 0.99
CA MET A 112 -19.26 6.17 1.25
C MET A 112 -19.62 7.61 0.84
N LEU A 113 -19.47 8.57 1.74
CA LEU A 113 -19.76 9.99 1.50
C LEU A 113 -18.52 10.84 1.76
N ARG A 114 -18.27 11.88 0.95
CA ARG A 114 -17.12 12.77 1.17
C ARG A 114 -17.28 13.50 2.51
N CYS A 115 -16.27 13.42 3.37
CA CYS A 115 -16.19 14.15 4.63
C CYS A 115 -15.77 15.58 4.34
N PRO A 116 -16.58 16.61 4.68
CA PRO A 116 -16.19 18.00 4.50
C PRO A 116 -15.03 18.41 5.43
N LEU A 117 -14.87 17.74 6.58
CA LEU A 117 -13.90 18.02 7.63
C LEU A 117 -12.66 17.11 7.56
N ALA A 118 -12.39 16.48 6.42
CA ALA A 118 -11.19 15.67 6.26
C ALA A 118 -9.94 16.55 6.29
N LEU A 119 -8.85 16.04 6.90
CA LEU A 119 -7.55 16.72 6.94
C LEU A 119 -7.04 17.06 5.54
N GLU A 120 -7.28 16.18 4.56
CA GLU A 120 -6.96 16.41 3.16
C GLU A 120 -7.60 17.71 2.62
N ASN A 121 -8.84 18.00 3.03
CA ASN A 121 -9.51 19.24 2.61
C ASN A 121 -8.93 20.46 3.35
N GLU A 122 -8.39 20.30 4.57
CA GLU A 122 -7.71 21.39 5.29
C GLU A 122 -6.35 21.72 4.69
N ILE A 123 -5.64 20.71 4.16
CA ILE A 123 -4.40 20.89 3.39
C ILE A 123 -4.67 21.10 1.90
N GLU A 124 -5.93 21.32 1.49
CA GLU A 124 -6.36 21.56 0.11
C GLU A 124 -5.91 20.50 -0.91
N GLY A 125 -5.70 19.25 -0.48
CA GLY A 125 -5.20 18.15 -1.32
C GLY A 125 -3.69 18.19 -1.55
N HIS A 126 -2.94 18.98 -0.77
CA HIS A 126 -1.48 19.07 -0.80
C HIS A 126 -0.85 18.23 0.31
N GLY A 127 -0.76 16.93 0.08
CA GLY A 127 -0.01 16.03 0.94
C GLY A 127 -0.39 14.58 0.72
N SER A 128 0.61 13.69 0.65
CA SER A 128 0.33 12.26 0.66
C SER A 128 0.21 11.76 2.10
N ILE A 129 -0.83 11.00 2.43
CA ILE A 129 -1.08 10.54 3.81
C ILE A 129 -0.76 9.04 3.94
N LEU A 130 0.14 8.71 4.86
CA LEU A 130 0.49 7.33 5.24
C LEU A 130 -0.04 7.00 6.63
N LEU A 131 -0.86 5.95 6.73
CA LEU A 131 -1.48 5.49 7.96
C LEU A 131 -0.98 4.10 8.35
N TYR A 132 -0.57 3.90 9.60
CA TYR A 132 -0.16 2.60 10.13
C TYR A 132 -1.16 1.99 11.09
N TYR A 133 -1.40 0.69 10.98
CA TYR A 133 -2.14 -0.12 11.97
C TYR A 133 -1.15 -0.84 12.90
N PHE A 134 -1.22 -0.56 14.20
CA PHE A 134 -0.51 -1.28 15.26
C PHE A 134 -1.35 -2.43 15.82
#